data_AF-A0A151JPN1-F1
#
_entry.id   AF-A0A151JPN1-F1
#
_cell.length_a   1.000
_cell.length_b   1.000
_cell.length_c   1.000
_cell.angle_alpha   90.00
_cell.angle_beta   90.00
_cell.angle_gamma   90.00
#
_symmetry.space_group_name_H-M   'P 1'
#
loop_
_entity.id
_entity.type
_entity.pdbx_description
1 polymer ?
#
loop_
_entity_poly.entity_id
_entity_poly.type
_entity_poly.pdbx_seq_one_letter_code
_entity_poly.pdbx_strand_id
1 'polypeptide(L)'
;FLVECFAWLQRCDECIERLEELCRAKRPRLAVGHRQSVVARIARLAGAKSQLERRFVRVGGGDTSDEYASGNEQSLVWREIDAAFESRILTGAVLNSNYIEPRRFLEDAREIVLERVRDAVERHGSVKINTAFNGEFATKDKRAIKSINTKNIEIYRYTDLREWYERHVIEPTLTSLEEFQ
;
A
#
# COMPACT_ATOMS: atom_id res chain seq x y z
N PHE A 1 27.81 -3.25 -8.73
CA PHE A 1 26.44 -3.18 -9.28
C PHE A 1 25.54 -4.32 -8.81
N LEU A 2 25.52 -5.52 -9.41
CA LEU A 2 24.53 -6.56 -9.00
C LEU A 2 24.68 -7.05 -7.55
N VAL A 3 25.92 -7.27 -7.09
CA VAL A 3 26.21 -7.68 -5.70
C VAL A 3 25.72 -6.64 -4.68
N GLU A 4 25.90 -5.35 -4.98
CA GLU A 4 25.42 -4.26 -4.13
C GLU A 4 23.89 -4.14 -4.17
N CYS A 5 23.26 -4.39 -5.33
CA CYS A 5 21.80 -4.46 -5.44
C CYS A 5 21.23 -5.59 -4.58
N PHE A 6 21.82 -6.79 -4.61
CA PHE A 6 21.37 -7.90 -3.76
C PHE A 6 21.57 -7.61 -2.27
N ALA A 7 22.70 -7.01 -1.88
CA ALA A 7 22.92 -6.57 -0.51
C ALA A 7 21.88 -5.53 -0.07
N TRP A 8 21.47 -4.62 -0.96
CA TRP A 8 20.43 -3.63 -0.68
C TRP A 8 19.04 -4.26 -0.55
N LEU A 9 18.70 -5.23 -1.40
CA LEU A 9 17.45 -6.00 -1.30
C LEU A 9 17.37 -6.76 0.03
N GLN A 10 18.45 -7.42 0.43
CA GLN A 10 18.53 -8.12 1.72
C GLN A 10 18.36 -7.15 2.90
N ARG A 11 19.01 -5.98 2.86
CA ARG A 11 18.84 -4.95 3.89
C ARG A 11 17.42 -4.38 3.93
N CYS A 12 16.73 -4.34 2.80
CA CYS A 12 15.31 -3.97 2.78
C CYS A 12 14.47 -5.00 3.53
N ASP A 13 14.70 -6.29 3.28
CA ASP A 13 13.99 -7.36 3.99
C ASP A 13 14.24 -7.32 5.50
N GLU A 14 15.51 -7.23 5.92
CA GLU A 14 15.88 -7.12 7.33
C GLU A 14 15.26 -5.88 8.00
N CYS A 15 15.18 -4.75 7.28
CA CYS A 15 14.59 -3.53 7.79
C CYS A 15 13.06 -3.62 7.88
N ILE A 16 12.39 -4.22 6.89
CA ILE A 16 10.95 -4.46 6.94
C ILE A 16 10.62 -5.40 8.10
N GLU A 17 11.33 -6.51 8.24
CA GLU A 17 11.12 -7.48 9.32
C GLU A 17 11.28 -6.83 10.70
N ARG A 18 12.33 -6.02 10.91
CA ARG A 18 12.51 -5.26 12.16
C ARG A 18 11.39 -4.27 12.43
N LEU A 19 10.87 -3.60 11.39
CA LEU A 19 9.75 -2.67 11.55
C LEU A 19 8.44 -3.41 11.86
N GLU A 20 8.21 -4.57 11.25
CA GLU A 20 7.08 -5.46 11.56
C GLU A 20 7.19 -6.00 12.99
N GLU A 21 8.37 -6.43 13.44
CA GLU A 21 8.62 -6.82 14.84
C GLU A 21 8.35 -5.69 15.83
N LEU A 22 8.78 -4.46 15.51
CA LEU A 22 8.50 -3.29 16.34
C LEU A 22 6.99 -3.02 16.48
N CYS A 23 6.20 -3.29 15.43
CA CYS A 23 4.75 -3.22 15.49
C CYS A 23 4.13 -4.33 16.35
N ARG A 24 4.67 -5.56 16.27
CA ARG A 24 4.22 -6.75 17.03
C ARG A 24 4.55 -6.67 18.53
N ALA A 25 5.61 -5.98 18.92
CA ALA A 25 6.07 -5.95 20.30
C ALA A 25 5.02 -5.34 21.26
N LYS A 26 4.67 -6.07 22.34
CA LYS A 26 3.72 -5.67 23.41
C LYS A 26 4.19 -4.49 24.30
N ARG A 27 5.17 -3.71 23.85
CA ARG A 27 5.75 -2.57 24.60
C ARG A 27 4.75 -1.39 24.65
N PRO A 28 4.98 -0.35 25.48
CA PRO A 28 3.97 0.68 25.78
C PRO A 28 3.28 1.13 24.50
N ARG A 29 1.95 1.01 24.47
CA ARG A 29 1.10 1.21 23.29
C ARG A 29 1.61 2.42 22.50
N LEU A 30 2.31 2.17 21.38
CA LEU A 30 2.79 3.23 20.49
C LEU A 30 1.63 4.21 20.22
N ALA A 31 1.90 5.52 20.19
CA ALA A 31 0.84 6.46 19.81
C ALA A 31 0.33 6.11 18.41
N VAL A 32 -0.98 6.29 18.15
CA VAL A 32 -1.61 5.93 16.86
C VAL A 32 -0.86 6.53 15.67
N GLY A 33 -0.44 7.79 15.77
CA GLY A 33 0.35 8.44 14.72
C GLY A 33 1.73 7.81 14.50
N HIS A 34 2.38 7.30 15.54
CA HIS A 34 3.64 6.59 15.40
C HIS A 34 3.46 5.25 14.67
N ARG A 35 2.36 4.53 14.96
CA ARG A 35 2.02 3.29 14.26
C ARG A 35 1.79 3.53 12.77
N GLN A 36 1.00 4.54 12.44
CA GLN A 36 0.75 4.92 11.04
C GLN A 36 2.05 5.29 10.31
N SER A 37 2.94 6.02 10.99
CA SER A 37 4.27 6.34 10.44
C SER A 37 5.09 5.09 10.14
N VAL A 38 5.11 4.09 11.03
CA VAL A 38 5.83 2.83 10.80
C VAL A 38 5.23 2.04 9.64
N VAL A 39 3.90 1.91 9.58
CA VAL A 39 3.20 1.25 8.46
C VAL A 39 3.51 1.93 7.13
N ALA A 40 3.47 3.27 7.07
CA ALA A 40 3.82 4.02 5.87
C ALA A 40 5.28 3.78 5.45
N ARG A 41 6.21 3.67 6.41
CA ARG A 41 7.62 3.34 6.14
C ARG A 41 7.79 1.92 5.59
N ILE A 42 7.08 0.94 6.16
CA ILE A 42 7.09 -0.45 5.65
C ILE A 42 6.56 -0.48 4.22
N ALA A 43 5.40 0.14 3.95
CA ALA A 43 4.80 0.18 2.62
C ALA A 43 5.73 0.83 1.59
N ARG A 44 6.39 1.93 1.94
CA ARG A 44 7.35 2.61 1.07
C ARG A 44 8.58 1.76 0.78
N LEU A 45 9.15 1.13 1.80
CA LEU A 45 10.32 0.27 1.64
C LEU A 45 9.99 -0.96 0.79
N ALA A 46 8.83 -1.57 1.03
CA ALA A 46 8.29 -2.66 0.21
C ALA A 46 8.09 -2.26 -1.25
N GLY A 47 7.54 -1.07 -1.50
CA GLY A 47 7.37 -0.52 -2.86
C GLY A 47 8.70 -0.29 -3.56
N ALA A 48 9.67 0.34 -2.87
CA ALA A 48 11.02 0.57 -3.41
C ALA A 48 11.75 -0.73 -3.72
N LYS A 49 11.67 -1.73 -2.81
CA LYS A 49 12.21 -3.07 -3.01
C LYS A 49 11.62 -3.72 -4.26
N SER A 50 10.30 -3.72 -4.39
CA SER A 50 9.58 -4.31 -5.53
C SER A 50 9.99 -3.67 -6.87
N GLN A 51 10.21 -2.36 -6.89
CA GLN A 51 10.71 -1.67 -8.08
C GLN A 51 12.14 -2.09 -8.44
N LEU A 52 13.01 -2.26 -7.45
CA LEU A 52 14.39 -2.71 -7.67
C LEU A 52 14.45 -4.16 -8.17
N GLU A 53 13.65 -5.06 -7.59
CA GLU A 53 13.53 -6.45 -8.04
C GLU A 53 13.08 -6.53 -9.50
N ARG A 54 12.06 -5.75 -9.90
CA ARG A 54 11.61 -5.69 -11.30
C ARG A 54 12.70 -5.21 -12.27
N ARG A 55 13.54 -4.26 -11.85
CA ARG A 55 14.60 -3.68 -12.69
C ARG A 55 15.83 -4.57 -12.83
N PHE A 56 16.17 -5.35 -11.80
CA PHE A 56 17.47 -6.04 -11.73
C PHE A 56 17.39 -7.57 -11.64
N VAL A 57 16.29 -8.14 -11.16
CA VAL A 57 16.13 -9.60 -11.01
C VAL A 57 15.42 -10.22 -12.22
N ARG A 58 14.47 -9.51 -12.86
CA ARG A 58 13.79 -10.00 -14.08
C ARG A 58 14.62 -9.88 -15.37
N VAL A 59 15.80 -9.28 -15.34
CA VAL A 59 16.67 -9.10 -16.53
C VAL A 59 17.53 -10.35 -16.84
N GLY A 60 17.46 -11.41 -16.02
CA GLY A 60 18.32 -12.59 -16.12
C GLY A 60 17.71 -13.88 -16.67
N GLY A 61 16.54 -13.86 -17.32
CA GLY A 61 15.90 -15.07 -17.88
C GLY A 61 15.59 -14.91 -19.36
N GLY A 62 16.33 -15.61 -20.21
CA GLY A 62 16.10 -15.65 -21.66
C GLY A 62 14.81 -16.40 -22.06
N ASP A 63 14.32 -16.02 -23.23
CA ASP A 63 13.15 -16.47 -24.00
C ASP A 63 12.72 -17.94 -23.82
N THR A 64 11.42 -18.15 -23.57
CA THR A 64 10.55 -19.01 -24.41
C THR A 64 9.08 -18.69 -24.14
N SER A 65 8.38 -18.30 -25.22
CA SER A 65 6.95 -18.51 -25.51
C SER A 65 5.96 -18.56 -24.34
N ASP A 66 5.14 -17.52 -24.23
CA ASP A 66 3.68 -17.69 -24.15
C ASP A 66 3.00 -16.37 -24.57
N GLU A 67 2.51 -16.37 -25.81
CA GLU A 67 1.43 -15.48 -26.24
C GLU A 67 0.25 -15.62 -25.26
N TYR A 68 -0.44 -14.50 -24.97
CA TYR A 68 -1.59 -14.32 -24.06
C TYR A 68 -1.38 -13.64 -22.69
N ALA A 69 -0.26 -12.94 -22.46
CA ALA A 69 -0.23 -11.90 -21.42
C ALA A 69 -0.48 -10.52 -22.05
N SER A 70 -1.75 -10.20 -22.26
CA SER A 70 -2.21 -8.84 -22.59
C SER A 70 -1.71 -7.83 -21.55
N GLY A 71 -0.58 -7.17 -21.84
CA GLY A 71 -0.39 -5.73 -21.72
C GLY A 71 -0.85 -5.01 -20.45
N ASN A 72 -0.59 -5.53 -19.25
CA ASN A 72 -0.69 -4.73 -18.03
C ASN A 72 0.60 -4.83 -17.20
N GLU A 73 1.62 -4.07 -17.61
CA GLU A 73 2.85 -3.82 -16.85
C GLU A 73 2.62 -3.02 -15.54
N GLN A 74 1.37 -2.71 -15.20
CA GLN A 74 0.92 -1.97 -14.01
C GLN A 74 0.29 -2.91 -12.96
N SER A 75 0.95 -4.03 -12.64
CA SER A 75 0.45 -4.92 -11.58
C SER A 75 0.55 -4.24 -10.21
N LEU A 76 -0.59 -3.71 -9.75
CA LEU A 76 -0.82 -3.36 -8.35
C LEU A 76 -0.87 -4.65 -7.52
N VAL A 77 -0.11 -4.67 -6.43
CA VAL A 77 -0.03 -5.84 -5.55
C VAL A 77 -0.47 -5.44 -4.16
N TRP A 78 -1.40 -6.21 -3.60
CA TRP A 78 -1.74 -6.14 -2.19
C TRP A 78 -0.62 -6.78 -1.37
N ARG A 79 -0.06 -6.02 -0.44
CA ARG A 79 0.85 -6.53 0.58
C ARG A 79 0.18 -6.40 1.93
N GLU A 80 -0.06 -7.53 2.58
CA GLU A 80 -0.39 -7.53 4.00
C GLU A 80 0.85 -7.06 4.78
N ILE A 81 0.64 -6.14 5.70
CA ILE A 81 1.67 -5.66 6.61
C ILE A 81 1.35 -6.28 7.95
N ASP A 82 2.14 -7.27 8.34
CA ASP A 82 2.01 -7.92 9.64
C ASP A 82 2.51 -6.98 10.75
N ALA A 83 1.66 -6.00 11.04
CA ALA A 83 1.86 -5.06 12.12
C ALA A 83 1.29 -5.58 13.45
N ALA A 84 0.96 -6.88 13.57
CA ALA A 84 0.00 -7.46 14.53
C ALA A 84 -0.25 -6.61 15.79
N PHE A 85 -1.21 -5.71 15.68
CA PHE A 85 -1.82 -5.06 16.84
C PHE A 85 -2.99 -5.95 17.27
N GLU A 86 -2.83 -6.70 18.36
CA GLU A 86 -3.85 -7.55 19.01
C GLU A 86 -4.92 -8.14 18.06
N SER A 87 -4.60 -9.14 17.22
CA SER A 87 -5.54 -10.04 16.49
C SER A 87 -6.84 -9.48 15.86
N ARG A 88 -7.03 -8.15 15.79
CA ARG A 88 -8.28 -7.45 15.48
C ARG A 88 -8.10 -6.35 14.45
N ILE A 89 -6.86 -6.01 14.10
CA ILE A 89 -6.53 -5.00 13.09
C ILE A 89 -5.73 -5.68 11.98
N LEU A 90 -6.33 -5.80 10.81
CA LEU A 90 -5.65 -6.19 9.57
C LEU A 90 -5.17 -4.92 8.87
N THR A 91 -3.89 -4.86 8.53
CA THR A 91 -3.30 -3.74 7.78
C THR A 91 -2.75 -4.28 6.47
N GLY A 92 -3.11 -3.67 5.35
CA GLY A 92 -2.47 -3.96 4.08
C GLY A 92 -2.30 -2.70 3.24
N ALA A 93 -1.44 -2.81 2.24
CA ALA A 93 -1.06 -1.73 1.36
C ALA A 93 -1.15 -2.19 -0.09
N VAL A 94 -1.76 -1.35 -0.93
CA VAL A 94 -1.64 -1.48 -2.40
C VAL A 94 -0.40 -0.69 -2.81
N LEU A 95 0.59 -1.38 -3.38
CA LEU A 95 1.87 -0.76 -3.73
C LEU A 95 1.82 -0.18 -5.15
N ASN A 96 2.15 1.11 -5.26
CA ASN A 96 2.32 1.78 -6.53
C ASN A 96 3.75 1.57 -7.08
N SER A 97 3.85 1.05 -8.31
CA SER A 97 5.13 0.91 -9.02
C SER A 97 5.42 1.99 -10.05
N ASN A 98 4.40 2.62 -10.62
CA ASN A 98 4.52 3.39 -11.87
C ASN A 98 3.39 4.39 -12.15
N TYR A 99 2.39 4.51 -11.28
CA TYR A 99 1.36 5.53 -11.41
C TYR A 99 1.91 6.90 -11.01
N ILE A 100 1.75 7.86 -11.91
CA ILE A 100 2.04 9.27 -11.68
C ILE A 100 0.76 10.01 -11.27
N GLU A 101 -0.37 9.65 -11.86
CA GLU A 101 -1.67 10.26 -11.62
C GLU A 101 -2.37 9.59 -10.42
N PRO A 102 -2.64 10.33 -9.32
CA PRO A 102 -3.25 9.76 -8.11
C PRO A 102 -4.65 9.18 -8.36
N ARG A 103 -5.48 9.85 -9.17
CA ARG A 103 -6.85 9.39 -9.49
C ARG A 103 -6.82 8.01 -10.13
N ARG A 104 -6.04 7.85 -11.21
CA ARG A 104 -5.90 6.58 -11.92
C ARG A 104 -5.38 5.46 -11.01
N PHE A 105 -4.42 5.75 -10.13
CA PHE A 105 -3.96 4.78 -9.13
C PHE A 105 -5.09 4.32 -8.20
N LEU A 106 -5.87 5.26 -7.66
CA LEU A 106 -6.95 4.93 -6.73
C LEU A 106 -8.06 4.13 -7.42
N GLU A 107 -8.41 4.48 -8.66
CA GLU A 107 -9.39 3.76 -9.47
C GLU A 107 -8.96 2.33 -9.79
N ASP A 108 -7.70 2.13 -10.19
CA ASP A 108 -7.16 0.80 -10.51
C ASP A 108 -6.94 -0.05 -9.23
N ALA A 109 -6.64 0.58 -8.10
CA ALA A 109 -6.53 -0.08 -6.80
C ALA A 109 -7.89 -0.53 -6.23
N ARG A 110 -9.00 0.01 -6.74
CA ARG A 110 -10.35 -0.17 -6.19
C ARG A 110 -10.70 -1.64 -6.02
N GLU A 111 -10.64 -2.44 -7.08
CA GLU A 111 -11.10 -3.84 -7.02
C GLU A 111 -10.30 -4.66 -6.00
N ILE A 112 -8.99 -4.42 -5.90
CA ILE A 112 -8.12 -5.07 -4.91
C ILE A 112 -8.58 -4.73 -3.48
N VAL A 113 -8.87 -3.45 -3.20
CA VAL A 113 -9.35 -3.04 -1.88
C VAL A 113 -10.74 -3.61 -1.60
N LEU A 114 -11.65 -3.55 -2.58
CA LEU A 114 -13.03 -4.04 -2.40
C LEU A 114 -13.05 -5.53 -2.09
N GLU A 115 -12.23 -6.34 -2.77
CA GLU A 115 -12.10 -7.77 -2.49
C GLU A 115 -11.73 -8.03 -1.03
N ARG A 116 -10.68 -7.37 -0.52
CA ARG A 116 -10.23 -7.54 0.87
C ARG A 116 -11.26 -7.08 1.89
N VAL A 117 -12.01 -6.02 1.58
CA VAL A 117 -13.10 -5.54 2.45
C VAL A 117 -14.25 -6.53 2.48
N ARG A 118 -14.65 -7.09 1.33
CA ARG A 118 -15.68 -8.13 1.26
C ARG A 118 -15.29 -9.34 2.10
N ASP A 119 -14.07 -9.85 1.91
CA ASP A 119 -13.56 -11.01 2.67
C ASP A 119 -13.56 -10.77 4.19
N ALA A 120 -13.27 -9.53 4.62
CA ALA A 120 -13.27 -9.18 6.03
C ALA A 120 -14.70 -9.05 6.60
N VAL A 121 -15.61 -8.43 5.85
CA VAL A 121 -17.02 -8.29 6.25
C VAL A 121 -17.71 -9.64 6.29
N GLU A 122 -17.44 -10.54 5.34
CA GLU A 122 -18.00 -11.90 5.33
C GLU A 122 -17.57 -12.72 6.55
N ARG A 123 -16.29 -12.60 6.95
CA ARG A 123 -15.75 -13.30 8.12
C ARG A 123 -16.22 -12.74 9.45
N HIS A 124 -16.45 -11.43 9.54
CA HIS A 124 -16.64 -10.75 10.83
C HIS A 124 -18.02 -10.07 10.99
N GLY A 125 -18.87 -10.07 9.96
CA GLY A 125 -20.20 -9.46 9.96
C GLY A 125 -20.18 -7.95 9.70
N SER A 126 -19.30 -7.22 10.41
CA SER A 126 -18.97 -5.82 10.13
C SER A 126 -17.50 -5.55 10.40
N VAL A 127 -16.96 -4.49 9.78
CA VAL A 127 -15.59 -4.04 10.00
C VAL A 127 -15.53 -2.52 10.04
N LYS A 128 -14.58 -1.98 10.81
CA LYS A 128 -14.27 -0.56 10.83
C LYS A 128 -13.01 -0.31 10.02
N ILE A 129 -13.12 0.48 8.96
CA ILE A 129 -12.05 0.73 8.00
C ILE A 129 -11.54 2.14 8.12
N ASN A 130 -10.22 2.28 8.07
CA ASN A 130 -9.49 3.52 7.86
C ASN A 130 -8.61 3.34 6.62
N THR A 131 -8.52 4.33 5.75
CA THR A 131 -7.56 4.31 4.64
C THR A 131 -6.53 5.43 4.79
N ALA A 132 -5.30 5.14 4.38
CA ALA A 132 -4.22 6.10 4.38
C ALA A 132 -3.53 6.11 3.01
N PHE A 133 -3.64 7.21 2.28
CA PHE A 133 -2.90 7.43 1.05
C PHE A 133 -1.53 8.01 1.37
N ASN A 134 -0.48 7.43 0.78
CA ASN A 134 0.89 7.88 0.95
C ASN A 134 1.54 8.04 -0.43
N GLY A 135 1.93 9.27 -0.78
CA GLY A 135 2.52 9.57 -2.08
C GLY A 135 3.75 10.47 -1.95
N GLU A 136 4.77 10.22 -2.77
CA GLU A 136 5.86 11.16 -2.99
C GLU A 136 5.56 11.95 -4.27
N PHE A 137 5.48 13.27 -4.14
CA PHE A 137 5.22 14.18 -5.23
C PHE A 137 6.48 15.00 -5.50
N ALA A 138 6.91 15.04 -6.76
CA ALA A 138 8.09 15.76 -7.18
C ALA A 138 7.72 16.85 -8.19
N THR A 139 8.22 18.07 -7.96
CA THR A 139 8.34 19.12 -8.97
C THR A 139 9.82 19.27 -9.34
N LYS A 140 10.16 20.15 -10.30
CA LYS A 140 11.52 20.25 -10.85
C LYS A 140 12.63 20.36 -9.78
N ASP A 141 12.36 21.08 -8.69
CA ASP A 141 13.38 21.37 -7.67
C ASP A 141 13.02 20.85 -6.26
N LYS A 142 11.83 20.27 -6.08
CA LYS A 142 11.31 19.91 -4.76
C LYS A 142 10.62 18.56 -4.77
N ARG A 143 10.83 17.80 -3.69
CA ARG A 143 10.10 16.55 -3.40
C ARG A 143 9.37 16.73 -2.08
N ALA A 144 8.11 16.32 -2.04
CA ALA A 144 7.29 16.33 -0.85
C ALA A 144 6.62 14.98 -0.68
N ILE A 145 6.65 14.45 0.54
CA ILE A 145 5.89 13.26 0.90
C ILE A 145 4.59 13.74 1.54
N LYS A 146 3.47 13.25 1.02
CA LYS A 146 2.13 13.56 1.51
C LYS A 146 1.49 12.28 2.04
N SER A 147 0.87 12.40 3.21
CA SER A 147 0.06 11.35 3.82
C SER A 147 -1.33 11.92 4.08
N ILE A 148 -2.36 11.26 3.58
CA ILE A 148 -3.76 11.65 3.74
C ILE A 148 -4.48 10.48 4.40
N ASN A 149 -5.08 10.72 5.55
CA ASN A 149 -5.86 9.72 6.27
C ASN A 149 -7.33 10.03 6.13
N THR A 150 -8.13 9.01 5.85
CA THR A 150 -9.58 9.13 5.82
C THR A 150 -10.17 8.92 7.21
N LYS A 151 -11.45 9.25 7.37
CA LYS A 151 -12.16 8.99 8.61
C LYS A 151 -12.46 7.50 8.72
N ASN A 152 -12.51 7.00 9.95
CA ASN A 152 -12.96 5.63 10.17
C ASN A 152 -14.43 5.47 9.77
N ILE A 153 -14.75 4.46 8.98
CA ILE A 153 -16.12 4.14 8.58
C ILE A 153 -16.41 2.67 8.89
N GLU A 154 -17.57 2.41 9.45
CA GLU A 154 -18.06 1.05 9.64
C GLU A 154 -18.75 0.55 8.38
N ILE A 155 -18.38 -0.65 7.95
CA ILE A 155 -18.86 -1.31 6.75
C ILE A 155 -19.59 -2.58 7.16
N TYR A 156 -20.78 -2.76 6.58
CA TYR A 156 -21.67 -3.88 6.82
C TYR A 156 -21.85 -4.69 5.53
N ARG A 157 -22.43 -5.88 5.65
CA ARG A 157 -22.62 -6.84 4.55
C ARG A 157 -23.30 -6.26 3.30
N TYR A 158 -24.23 -5.32 3.48
CA TYR A 158 -25.02 -4.73 2.40
C TYR A 158 -24.57 -3.31 2.01
N THR A 159 -23.44 -2.84 2.55
CA THR A 159 -22.88 -1.54 2.15
C THR A 159 -22.46 -1.59 0.68
N ASP A 160 -22.86 -0.59 -0.12
CA ASP A 160 -22.32 -0.44 -1.47
C ASP A 160 -20.84 -0.03 -1.37
N LEU A 161 -19.97 -1.01 -1.59
CA LEU A 161 -18.53 -0.82 -1.47
C LEU A 161 -17.95 0.06 -2.57
N ARG A 162 -18.57 0.11 -3.76
CA ARG A 162 -18.12 1.00 -4.84
C ARG A 162 -18.42 2.44 -4.48
N GLU A 163 -19.65 2.71 -4.03
CA GLU A 163 -20.04 4.03 -3.55
C GLU A 163 -19.17 4.46 -2.36
N TRP A 164 -18.97 3.56 -1.39
CA TRP A 164 -18.12 3.84 -0.24
C TRP A 164 -16.70 4.22 -0.66
N TYR A 165 -16.09 3.46 -1.56
CA TYR A 165 -14.72 3.72 -2.00
C TYR A 165 -14.61 5.05 -2.74
N GLU A 166 -15.57 5.38 -3.60
CA GLU A 166 -15.59 6.66 -4.30
C GLU A 166 -15.69 7.83 -3.30
N ARG A 167 -16.73 7.83 -2.47
CA ARG A 167 -17.08 8.96 -1.59
C ARG A 167 -16.17 9.14 -0.38
N HIS A 168 -15.52 8.06 0.05
CA HIS A 168 -14.77 8.05 1.30
C HIS A 168 -13.28 7.72 1.14
N VAL A 169 -12.85 7.28 -0.04
CA VAL A 169 -11.43 7.06 -0.34
C VAL A 169 -10.97 7.96 -1.49
N ILE A 170 -11.63 7.92 -2.65
CA ILE A 170 -11.20 8.69 -3.84
C ILE A 170 -11.41 10.19 -3.61
N GLU A 171 -12.66 10.63 -3.43
CA GLU A 171 -13.00 12.05 -3.34
C GLU A 171 -12.19 12.77 -2.24
N PRO A 172 -12.15 12.29 -0.97
CA PRO A 172 -11.42 13.00 0.08
C PRO A 172 -9.91 13.04 -0.17
N THR A 173 -9.34 11.97 -0.75
CA THR A 173 -7.90 11.93 -1.06
C THR A 173 -7.57 12.96 -2.14
N LEU A 174 -8.37 13.03 -3.21
CA LEU A 174 -8.11 13.96 -4.30
C LEU A 174 -8.35 15.41 -3.87
N THR A 175 -9.42 15.70 -3.13
CA THR A 175 -9.65 17.04 -2.56
C THR A 175 -8.49 17.48 -1.68
N SER A 176 -8.00 16.62 -0.78
CA SER A 176 -6.82 16.95 0.03
C SER A 176 -5.56 17.16 -0.81
N LEU A 177 -5.40 16.49 -1.96
CA LEU A 177 -4.26 16.70 -2.85
C LEU A 177 -4.33 18.05 -3.59
N GLU A 178 -5.53 18.49 -3.98
CA GLU A 178 -5.74 19.81 -4.59
C GLU A 178 -5.39 20.95 -3.62
N GLU A 179 -5.71 20.81 -2.33
CA GLU A 179 -5.34 21.77 -1.28
C GLU A 179 -3.82 21.94 -1.09
N PHE A 180 -3.01 21.03 -1.64
CA PHE A 180 -1.54 21.10 -1.55
C PHE A 180 -0.86 21.69 -2.80
N GLN A 181 -1.61 22.06 -3.84
CA GLN A 181 -1.11 22.73 -5.04
C GLN A 181 -0.98 24.24 -4.83
#